data_AF-A0AA42AVV9-F1
#
_entry.id   AF-A0AA42AVV9-F1
#
_cell.length_a   1.000
_cell.length_b   1.000
_cell.length_c   1.000
_cell.angle_alpha   90.00
_cell.angle_beta   90.00
_cell.angle_gamma   90.00
#
_symmetry.space_group_name_H-M   'P 1'
#
loop_
_entity.id
_entity.type
_entity.pdbx_description
1 polymer ?
#
loop_
_entity_poly.entity_id
_entity_poly.type
_entity_poly.pdbx_seq_one_letter_code
_entity_poly.pdbx_strand_id
1 'polypeptide(L)' 'TEHKFTEEESDMGFSKFLELKKLKDPCKGYIVNDTCIVEVEFFLNSSKFSKQNPMLLEKKLPKKSNLQKE' A
#
# COMPACT_ATOMS: atom_id res chain seq x y z
N THR A 1 -14.89 5.14 1.77
CA THR A 1 -15.36 3.77 1.46
C THR A 1 -14.91 2.88 2.58
N GLU A 2 -15.75 2.00 3.11
CA GLU A 2 -15.39 1.05 4.18
C GLU A 2 -15.54 -0.36 3.60
N HIS A 3 -14.53 -1.21 3.81
CA HIS A 3 -14.52 -2.59 3.36
C HIS A 3 -13.96 -3.49 4.44
N LYS A 4 -14.61 -4.62 4.66
CA LYS A 4 -14.13 -5.64 5.58
C LYS A 4 -13.34 -6.65 4.77
N PHE A 5 -12.03 -6.58 4.89
CA PHE A 5 -11.14 -7.56 4.28
C PHE A 5 -11.35 -8.96 4.90
N THR A 6 -11.60 -9.95 4.04
CA THR A 6 -11.61 -11.38 4.40
C THR A 6 -10.61 -12.13 3.52
N GLU A 7 -10.45 -13.44 3.74
CA GLU A 7 -9.67 -14.28 2.82
C GLU A 7 -10.32 -14.35 1.42
N GLU A 8 -11.66 -14.35 1.36
CA GLU A 8 -12.39 -14.36 0.09
C GLU A 8 -12.44 -12.99 -0.60
N GLU A 9 -12.55 -11.91 0.17
CA GLU A 9 -12.61 -10.53 -0.31
C GLU A 9 -11.41 -9.73 0.20
N SER A 10 -10.25 -10.09 -0.34
CA SER A 10 -8.94 -9.58 0.09
C SER A 10 -8.52 -8.29 -0.61
N ASP A 11 -9.30 -7.81 -1.58
CA ASP A 11 -9.05 -6.56 -2.30
C ASP A 11 -10.24 -5.60 -2.26
N MET A 12 -9.94 -4.32 -2.50
CA MET A 12 -10.93 -3.28 -2.69
C MET A 12 -10.34 -2.24 -3.63
N GLY A 13 -11.18 -1.67 -4.50
CA GLY A 13 -10.74 -0.60 -5.38
C GLY A 13 -11.87 -0.01 -6.18
N PHE A 14 -11.50 0.71 -7.24
CA PHE A 14 -12.44 1.30 -8.18
C PHE A 14 -12.25 0.63 -9.55
N SER A 15 -13.33 0.04 -10.09
CA SER A 15 -13.30 -0.54 -11.44
C SER A 15 -13.00 0.49 -12.53
N LYS A 16 -13.30 1.77 -12.26
CA LYS A 16 -12.97 2.92 -13.10
C LYS A 16 -12.41 4.06 -12.25
N PHE A 17 -11.15 3.96 -11.86
CA PHE A 17 -10.46 4.99 -11.07
C PHE A 17 -10.22 6.28 -11.86
N LEU A 18 -9.63 6.18 -13.06
CA LEU A 18 -9.36 7.30 -13.95
C LEU A 18 -9.46 6.85 -15.41
N GLU A 19 -10.05 7.68 -16.26
CA GLU A 19 -10.09 7.40 -17.71
C GLU A 19 -8.68 7.41 -18.29
N LEU A 20 -8.38 6.42 -19.15
CA LEU A 20 -7.07 6.31 -19.81
C LEU A 20 -6.71 7.58 -20.59
N LYS A 21 -7.69 8.21 -21.25
CA LYS A 21 -7.48 9.47 -21.99
C LYS A 21 -7.03 10.60 -21.07
N LYS A 22 -7.59 10.69 -19.86
CA LYS A 22 -7.21 11.71 -18.87
C LYS A 22 -5.84 11.41 -18.26
N LEU A 23 -5.57 10.14 -17.94
CA LEU A 23 -4.27 9.72 -17.41
C LEU A 23 -3.13 10.05 -18.37
N LYS A 24 -3.35 9.90 -19.69
CA LYS A 24 -2.35 10.14 -20.74
C LYS A 24 -2.31 11.58 -21.25
N ASP A 25 -3.15 12.48 -20.76
CA ASP A 25 -3.14 13.87 -21.19
C ASP A 25 -1.91 14.59 -20.60
N PRO A 26 -0.92 15.00 -21.42
CA PRO A 26 0.30 15.64 -20.92
C PRO A 26 0.01 16.97 -20.22
N CYS A 27 -1.11 17.63 -20.54
CA CYS A 27 -1.53 18.87 -19.88
C CYS A 27 -2.01 18.64 -18.43
N LYS A 28 -2.31 17.40 -18.04
CA LYS A 28 -2.73 17.05 -16.68
C LYS A 28 -1.57 16.70 -15.75
N GLY A 29 -0.42 16.32 -16.30
CA GLY A 29 0.78 16.03 -15.52
C GLY A 29 0.74 14.74 -14.69
N TYR A 30 -0.20 13.82 -14.95
CA TYR A 30 -0.28 12.55 -14.21
C TYR A 30 0.86 11.56 -14.56
N ILE A 31 1.35 11.60 -15.80
CA ILE A 31 2.49 10.81 -16.26
C ILE A 31 3.64 11.75 -16.57
N VAL A 32 4.80 11.49 -15.96
CA VAL A 32 6.07 12.15 -16.25
C VAL A 32 7.12 11.05 -16.40
N ASN A 33 7.89 11.05 -17.50
CA ASN A 33 8.87 10.02 -17.80
C ASN A 33 8.29 8.59 -17.73
N ASP A 34 7.13 8.39 -18.36
CA ASP A 34 6.38 7.12 -18.38
C ASP A 34 6.07 6.55 -16.98
N THR A 35 6.04 7.41 -15.97
CA THR A 35 5.82 7.05 -14.57
C THR A 35 4.67 7.87 -13.98
N CYS A 36 3.83 7.23 -13.17
CA CYS A 36 2.83 7.89 -12.32
C CYS A 36 2.98 7.42 -10.87
N ILE A 37 2.50 8.23 -9.93
CA ILE A 37 2.44 7.89 -8.51
C ILE A 37 0.98 7.71 -8.13
N VAL A 38 0.67 6.60 -7.46
CA VAL A 38 -0.66 6.31 -6.92
C VAL A 38 -0.52 6.22 -5.40
N GLU A 39 -1.21 7.12 -4.69
CA GLU A 39 -1.18 7.18 -3.23
C GLU A 39 -2.51 6.68 -2.67
N VAL A 40 -2.45 5.98 -1.54
CA VAL A 40 -3.62 5.46 -0.84
C VAL A 40 -3.46 5.74 0.65
N GLU A 41 -4.50 6.32 1.25
CA GLU A 41 -4.64 6.51 2.69
C GLU A 41 -5.83 5.69 3.18
N PHE A 42 -5.66 4.94 4.27
CA PHE A 42 -6.73 4.17 4.88
C PHE A 42 -6.60 4.13 6.40
N PHE A 43 -7.75 3.97 7.06
CA PHE A 43 -7.85 3.82 8.50
C PHE A 43 -8.31 2.41 8.83
N LEU A 44 -7.59 1.74 9.73
CA LEU A 44 -7.99 0.43 10.22
C LEU A 44 -9.03 0.58 11.32
N ASN A 45 -10.26 0.20 11.03
CA ASN A 45 -11.29 0.10 12.04
C ASN A 45 -11.32 -1.35 12.55
N SER A 46 -10.61 -1.63 13.65
CA SER A 46 -10.72 -2.94 14.28
C SER A 46 -10.92 -2.78 15.77
N SER A 47 -11.90 -3.50 16.30
CA SER A 47 -12.20 -3.60 17.73
C SER A 47 -11.08 -4.31 18.52
N LYS A 48 -10.05 -4.84 17.86
CA LYS A 48 -8.89 -5.51 18.47
C LYS A 48 -7.59 -4.71 18.38
N PHE A 49 -7.52 -3.64 17.58
CA PHE A 49 -6.38 -2.70 17.59
C PHE A 49 -6.67 -1.52 18.54
N SER A 50 -6.87 -1.81 19.82
CA SER A 50 -6.41 -0.88 20.84
C SER A 50 -5.05 -1.38 21.30
N LYS A 51 -4.00 -0.59 21.05
CA LYS A 51 -2.57 -0.83 21.34
C LYS A 51 -1.76 -1.58 20.28
N GLN A 52 -1.51 -0.94 19.13
CA GLN A 52 -0.17 -0.74 18.58
C GLN A 52 -0.26 0.05 17.27
N ASN A 53 0.55 1.11 17.16
CA ASN A 53 0.62 2.01 16.01
C ASN A 53 0.90 1.23 14.71
N PRO A 54 0.01 1.28 13.70
CA PRO A 54 0.14 0.47 12.48
C PRO A 54 1.26 0.88 11.51
N MET A 55 2.18 1.77 11.90
CA MET A 55 3.30 2.18 11.05
C MET A 55 4.68 1.62 11.44
N LEU A 56 4.81 0.83 12.53
CA LEU A 56 6.09 0.23 12.94
C LEU A 56 6.18 -1.29 12.72
N LEU A 57 5.73 -1.79 11.56
CA LEU A 57 6.21 -3.10 11.07
C LEU A 57 7.56 -2.87 10.38
N GLU A 58 8.58 -2.55 11.18
CA GLU A 58 9.95 -2.49 10.70
C GLU A 58 10.31 -3.82 10.04
N LYS A 59 10.79 -3.70 8.80
CA LYS A 59 11.52 -4.74 8.05
C LYS A 59 12.57 -5.37 8.98
N LYS A 60 12.29 -6.53 9.57
CA LYS A 60 13.33 -7.36 10.19
C LYS A 60 14.22 -7.90 9.07
N LEU A 61 15.29 -7.15 8.74
CA LEU A 61 16.40 -7.66 7.95
C LEU A 61 16.90 -8.98 8.58
N PRO A 62 17.21 -10.03 7.80
CA PRO A 62 17.75 -11.27 8.36
C PRO A 62 19.08 -10.96 9.08
N LYS A 63 19.17 -11.38 10.35
CA LYS A 63 20.43 -11.31 11.11
C LYS A 63 21.46 -12.17 10.39
N LYS A 64 22.55 -11.56 9.91
CA LYS A 64 23.72 -12.29 9.39
C LYS A 64 24.16 -13.31 10.45
N SER A 65 24.42 -14.53 9.99
CA SER A 65 24.91 -15.66 10.78
C SER A 65 26.15 -15.26 11.59
N ASN A 66 26.17 -15.64 12.86
CA ASN A 66 27.38 -15.57 13.67
C ASN A 66 28.34 -16.66 13.18
N LEU A 67 29.48 -16.24 12.62
CA LEU A 67 30.67 -17.06 12.50
C LEU A 67 31.22 -17.23 13.92
N GLN A 68 30.90 -18.34 14.58
CA GLN A 68 31.60 -18.73 15.79
C GLN A 68 33.03 -19.11 15.38
N LYS A 69 33.98 -18.34 15.91
CA LYS A 69 35.40 -18.71 15.95
C LYS A 69 35.53 -19.89 16.90
N GLU A 70 36.03 -21.01 16.40
CA GLU A 70 37.08 -21.85 17.00
C GLU A 70 37.83 -22.57 15.88
#